data_AF-S6UVE5-F1
#
_entry.id   AF-S6UVE5-F1
#
_cell.length_a   1.000
_cell.length_b   1.000
_cell.length_c   1.000
_cell.angle_alpha   90.00
_cell.angle_beta   90.00
_cell.angle_gamma   90.00
#
_symmetry.space_group_name_H-M   'P 1'
#
loop_
_entity.id
_entity.type
_entity.pdbx_description
1 polymer ?
#
loop_
_entity_poly.entity_id
_entity_poly.type
_entity_poly.pdbx_seq_one_letter_code
_entity_poly.pdbx_strand_id
1 'polypeptide(L)' 'MLYDLIIRDALVIDGSNTPGVRTDVAIGDGRIQRIGSLTEARAREEVN' A
#
# COMPACT_ATOMS: atom_id res chain seq x y z
N MET A 1 11.22 -7.54 -3.71
CA MET A 1 10.15 -8.55 -3.50
C MET A 1 9.00 -8.20 -4.43
N LEU A 2 8.33 -9.19 -5.00
CA LEU A 2 7.13 -8.97 -5.81
C LEU A 2 5.91 -9.10 -4.90
N TYR A 3 5.13 -8.04 -4.75
CA TYR A 3 3.87 -8.07 -3.99
C TYR A 3 2.73 -8.61 -4.87
N ASP A 4 1.62 -8.98 -4.24
CA ASP A 4 0.41 -9.35 -4.99
C ASP A 4 -0.27 -8.11 -5.54
N LEU A 5 -0.45 -7.07 -4.71
CA LEU A 5 -1.08 -5.81 -5.07
C LEU A 5 -0.31 -4.63 -4.47
N ILE A 6 -0.11 -3.57 -5.24
CA ILE A 6 0.19 -2.24 -4.70
C ILE A 6 -0.96 -1.29 -5.03
N ILE A 7 -1.49 -0.63 -4.01
CA ILE A 7 -2.39 0.52 -4.14
C ILE A 7 -1.51 1.77 -4.08
N ARG A 8 -1.46 2.54 -5.16
CA ARG A 8 -0.62 3.73 -5.32
C ARG A 8 -1.36 4.99 -4.88
N ASP A 9 -0.64 5.93 -4.29
CA ASP A 9 -1.13 7.28 -3.96
C ASP A 9 -2.51 7.29 -3.23
N ALA A 10 -2.73 6.32 -2.36
CA ALA A 10 -3.98 6.16 -1.64
C ALA A 10 -4.06 7.15 -0.46
N LEU A 11 -5.26 7.64 -0.16
CA LEU A 11 -5.53 8.24 1.15
C LEU A 11 -5.83 7.11 2.15
N VAL A 12 -4.82 6.72 2.94
CA VAL A 12 -4.92 5.63 3.90
C VAL A 12 -5.61 6.12 5.18
N ILE A 13 -6.70 5.46 5.54
CA ILE A 13 -7.40 5.60 6.83
C ILE A 13 -7.20 4.29 7.59
N ASP A 14 -6.35 4.28 8.62
CA ASP A 14 -5.83 3.07 9.27
C ASP A 14 -6.63 2.61 10.51
N GLY A 15 -7.68 3.34 10.88
CA GLY A 15 -8.52 3.03 12.04
C GLY A 15 -7.95 3.46 13.39
N SER A 16 -6.80 4.16 13.43
CA SER A 16 -6.18 4.64 14.67
C SER A 16 -6.82 5.93 15.25
N ASN A 17 -7.89 6.43 14.65
CA ASN A 17 -8.49 7.73 14.95
C ASN A 17 -7.52 8.92 14.75
N THR A 18 -6.69 8.83 13.72
CA THR A 18 -5.81 9.92 13.26
C THR A 18 -6.21 10.38 11.85
N PRO A 19 -5.82 11.59 11.42
CA PRO A 19 -6.04 12.04 10.05
C PRO A 19 -5.38 11.09 9.03
N GLY A 20 -6.01 10.92 7.88
CA GLY A 20 -5.50 10.05 6.82
C GLY A 20 -4.16 10.51 6.24
N VAL A 21 -3.37 9.55 5.78
CA VAL A 21 -2.05 9.79 5.17
C VAL A 21 -2.06 9.38 3.72
N ARG A 22 -1.59 10.25 2.83
CA ARG A 22 -1.43 9.97 1.41
C ARG A 22 -0.15 9.17 1.17
N THR A 23 -0.26 7.89 0.82
CA THR A 23 0.88 6.99 0.63
C THR A 23 0.48 5.69 -0.09
N ASP A 24 1.45 4.82 -0.39
CA ASP A 24 1.18 3.53 -1.04
C ASP A 24 0.96 2.41 -0.01
N VAL A 25 0.23 1.37 -0.41
CA VAL A 25 -0.03 0.16 0.40
C VAL A 25 0.30 -1.08 -0.41
N ALA A 26 1.19 -1.93 0.12
CA ALA A 26 1.53 -3.22 -0.47
C ALA A 26 0.87 -4.38 0.28
N ILE A 27 0.23 -5.26 -0.50
CA ILE A 27 -0.38 -6.50 -0.03
C ILE A 27 0.39 -7.69 -0.59
N GLY A 28 0.65 -8.68 0.25
CA GLY A 28 1.21 -9.96 -0.15
C GLY A 28 0.77 -11.06 0.79
N ASP A 29 0.47 -12.24 0.23
CA ASP A 29 -0.03 -13.40 0.99
C ASP A 29 -1.28 -13.08 1.82
N GLY A 30 -2.17 -12.28 1.25
CA GLY A 30 -3.43 -11.87 1.87
C GLY A 30 -3.29 -10.90 3.05
N ARG A 31 -2.12 -10.28 3.25
CA ARG A 31 -1.86 -9.35 4.36
C ARG A 31 -1.22 -8.05 3.86
N ILE A 32 -1.46 -6.97 4.59
CA ILE A 32 -0.71 -5.72 4.41
C ILE A 32 0.73 -5.97 4.86
N GLN A 33 1.68 -5.90 3.94
CA GLN A 33 3.10 -6.11 4.23
C GLN A 33 3.86 -4.80 4.40
N ARG A 34 3.39 -3.71 3.78
CA ARG A 34 4.02 -2.39 3.90
C ARG A 34 3.03 -1.27 3.61
N ILE A 35 3.18 -0.17 4.35
CA ILE A 35 2.55 1.13 4.09
C ILE A 35 3.68 2.15 4.01
N GLY A 36 3.71 3.00 2.98
CA GLY A 36 4.77 3.99 2.81
C GLY A 36 5.15 4.24 1.36
N SER A 37 6.31 4.84 1.14
CA SER A 37 6.85 5.03 -0.22
C SER A 37 7.27 3.69 -0.82
N LEU A 38 6.65 3.31 -1.94
CA LEU A 38 6.88 2.06 -2.66
C LEU A 38 7.41 2.28 -4.08
N THR A 39 8.10 3.38 -4.34
CA THR A 39 8.56 3.78 -5.70
C THR A 39 9.38 2.71 -6.41
N GLU A 40 10.22 1.96 -5.68
CA GLU A 40 11.05 0.88 -6.25
C GLU A 40 10.40 -0.50 -6.16
N ALA A 41 9.23 -0.60 -5.52
CA ALA A 41 8.51 -1.86 -5.38
C ALA A 41 7.66 -2.16 -6.62
N ARG A 42 7.49 -3.46 -6.89
CA ARG A 42 6.66 -3.99 -7.96
C ARG A 42 5.63 -4.95 -7.39
N ALA A 43 4.48 -5.02 -8.04
CA ALA A 43 3.43 -5.99 -7.73
C ALA A 43 2.94 -6.69 -8.98
N ARG A 44 2.22 -7.80 -8.80
CA ARG A 44 1.49 -8.47 -9.88
C ARG A 44 0.38 -7.57 -10.42
N GLU A 45 -0.23 -6.78 -9.55
CA GLU A 45 -1.27 -5.80 -9.88
C GLU A 45 -0.96 -4.44 -9.23
N GLU A 46 -1.28 -3.35 -9.94
CA GLU A 46 -1.20 -1.99 -9.43
C GLU A 46 -2.50 -1.22 -9.72
N VAL A 47 -3.00 -0.45 -8.75
CA VAL A 47 -4.19 0.40 -8.85
C VAL A 47 -3.91 1.80 -8.30
N ASN A 48 -4.57 2.83 -8.86
CA ASN A 48 -4.45 4.25 -8.46
C ASN A 48 -5.80 4.81 -8.01
#